data_AF-A0A2D8PLK6-F1
#
_entry.id   AF-A0A2D8PLK6-F1
#
_cell.length_a   1.000
_cell.length_b   1.000
_cell.length_c   1.000
_cell.angle_alpha   90.00
_cell.angle_beta   90.00
_cell.angle_gamma   90.00
#
_symmetry.space_group_name_H-M   'P 1'
#
loop_
_entity.id
_entity.type
_entity.pdbx_description
1 polymer ?
#
loop_
_entity_poly.entity_id
_entity_poly.type
_entity_poly.pdbx_seq_one_letter_code
_entity_poly.pdbx_strand_id
1 'polypeptide(L)'
;MVESLVKIVLSAPVDQGRRDHDGQRYFIAFHMEDGTEVRRAFWLGSGELHRGIMTDPLFRDSVSQALNEMATPTPPPNKTSTPLCTERELTPPCGSGVEIGKPYPYTLLTHCGIRGAYFAGRKWVASPVLTAEKVHPPPGWSNPFQQGEMRLLAEDLARFVTGTGLTAEFRPLPEGDKYPWGPCA
;
A
#
# COMPACT_ATOMS: atom_id res chain seq x y z
N MET A 1 -15.97 -4.16 -18.56
CA MET A 1 -15.24 -5.33 -18.01
C MET A 1 -15.48 -5.47 -16.50
N VAL A 2 -15.12 -4.48 -15.67
CA VAL A 2 -15.43 -4.51 -14.22
C VAL A 2 -16.92 -4.35 -13.92
N GLU A 3 -17.61 -3.42 -14.58
CA GLU A 3 -19.05 -3.22 -14.41
C GLU A 3 -19.88 -4.49 -14.68
N SER A 4 -19.45 -5.32 -15.65
CA SER A 4 -20.10 -6.59 -15.96
C SER A 4 -19.94 -7.61 -14.83
N LEU A 5 -18.75 -7.68 -14.21
CA LEU A 5 -18.49 -8.54 -13.05
C LEU A 5 -19.26 -8.07 -11.81
N VAL A 6 -19.33 -6.75 -11.60
CA VAL A 6 -20.12 -6.17 -10.51
C VAL A 6 -21.61 -6.48 -10.71
N LYS A 7 -22.14 -6.34 -11.94
CA LYS A 7 -23.52 -6.71 -12.25
C LYS A 7 -23.80 -8.18 -11.98
N ILE A 8 -22.89 -9.08 -12.37
CA ILE A 8 -23.01 -10.53 -12.10
C ILE A 8 -23.13 -10.80 -10.60
N VAL A 9 -22.32 -10.14 -9.77
CA VAL A 9 -22.37 -10.29 -8.31
C VAL A 9 -23.67 -9.71 -7.73
N LEU A 10 -24.12 -8.55 -8.23
CA LEU A 10 -25.35 -7.92 -7.77
C LEU A 10 -26.62 -8.69 -8.19
N SER A 11 -26.58 -9.43 -9.29
CA SER A 11 -27.70 -10.26 -9.77
C SER A 11 -27.63 -11.72 -9.33
N ALA A 12 -26.57 -12.12 -8.62
CA ALA A 12 -26.34 -13.50 -8.23
C ALA A 12 -27.41 -14.00 -7.26
N PRO A 13 -27.93 -15.23 -7.45
CA PRO A 13 -28.87 -15.81 -6.49
C PRO A 13 -28.18 -16.01 -5.14
N VAL A 14 -28.94 -15.77 -4.08
CA VAL A 14 -28.49 -15.95 -2.70
C VAL A 14 -29.10 -17.22 -2.14
N ASP A 15 -28.26 -18.20 -1.85
CA ASP A 15 -28.63 -19.43 -1.16
C ASP A 15 -27.73 -19.61 0.07
N GLN A 16 -28.33 -19.43 1.24
CA GLN A 16 -27.68 -19.51 2.55
C GLN A 16 -27.76 -20.90 3.18
N GLY A 17 -28.12 -21.93 2.41
CA GLY A 17 -28.03 -23.31 2.83
C GLY A 17 -26.63 -23.64 3.37
N ARG A 18 -26.56 -24.46 4.42
CA ARG A 18 -25.28 -24.87 5.01
C ARG A 18 -24.49 -25.67 3.97
N ARG A 19 -23.31 -25.19 3.60
CA ARG A 19 -22.39 -25.87 2.69
C ARG A 19 -21.06 -26.13 3.37
N ASP A 20 -20.47 -27.28 3.07
CA ASP A 20 -19.10 -27.58 3.47
C ASP A 20 -18.15 -26.84 2.53
N HIS A 21 -17.41 -25.92 3.13
CA HIS A 21 -16.47 -25.05 2.43
C HIS A 21 -15.07 -25.71 2.41
N ASP A 22 -14.92 -26.79 1.64
CA ASP A 22 -13.62 -27.44 1.45
C ASP A 22 -12.84 -26.78 0.28
N GLY A 23 -11.52 -26.68 0.42
CA GLY A 23 -10.62 -26.15 -0.61
C GLY A 23 -10.13 -24.69 -0.43
N GLN A 24 -9.41 -24.20 -1.45
CA GLN A 24 -8.69 -22.93 -1.42
C GLN A 24 -9.64 -21.72 -1.37
N ARG A 25 -9.47 -20.89 -0.35
CA ARG A 25 -10.26 -19.68 -0.09
C ARG A 25 -9.49 -18.42 -0.49
N TYR A 26 -10.17 -17.51 -1.19
CA TYR A 26 -9.65 -16.21 -1.58
C TYR A 26 -10.47 -15.07 -0.96
N PHE A 27 -9.93 -13.85 -0.98
CA PHE A 27 -10.69 -12.64 -0.63
C PHE A 27 -10.82 -11.76 -1.86
N ILE A 28 -12.06 -11.44 -2.22
CA ILE A 28 -12.38 -10.47 -3.26
C ILE A 28 -12.70 -9.14 -2.58
N ALA A 29 -11.98 -8.09 -2.96
CA ALA A 29 -12.22 -6.72 -2.51
C ALA A 29 -12.81 -5.90 -3.66
N PHE A 30 -13.98 -5.32 -3.44
CA PHE A 30 -14.60 -4.37 -4.34
C PHE A 30 -14.28 -2.96 -3.83
N HIS A 31 -13.61 -2.15 -4.65
CA HIS A 31 -13.34 -0.75 -4.35
C HIS A 31 -14.34 0.10 -5.13
N MET A 32 -15.14 0.87 -4.41
CA MET A 32 -16.12 1.79 -4.99
C MET A 32 -15.46 3.15 -5.26
N GLU A 33 -16.08 3.97 -6.13
CA GLU A 33 -15.57 5.30 -6.49
C GLU A 33 -15.54 6.27 -5.30
N ASP A 34 -16.41 6.05 -4.30
CA ASP A 34 -16.45 6.83 -3.06
C ASP A 34 -15.36 6.43 -2.05
N GLY A 35 -14.47 5.51 -2.41
CA GLY A 35 -13.40 5.00 -1.55
C GLY A 35 -13.82 3.86 -0.62
N THR A 36 -15.09 3.45 -0.64
CA THR A 36 -15.58 2.32 0.15
C THR A 36 -15.00 1.01 -0.35
N GLU A 37 -14.48 0.19 0.57
CA GLU A 37 -14.02 -1.17 0.27
C GLU A 37 -15.00 -2.21 0.84
N VAL A 38 -15.42 -3.14 0.00
CA VAL A 38 -16.25 -4.28 0.39
C VAL A 38 -15.48 -5.57 0.17
N ARG A 39 -15.14 -6.27 1.26
CA ARG A 39 -14.42 -7.56 1.21
C ARG A 39 -15.35 -8.74 1.43
N ARG A 40 -15.20 -9.78 0.62
CA ARG A 40 -15.92 -11.06 0.77
C ARG A 40 -14.97 -12.22 0.58
N ALA A 41 -15.14 -13.28 1.37
CA ALA A 41 -14.46 -14.54 1.10
C ALA A 41 -15.09 -15.20 -0.13
N PHE A 42 -14.27 -15.85 -0.95
CA PHE A 42 -14.66 -16.52 -2.18
C PHE A 42 -14.09 -17.94 -2.22
N TRP A 43 -14.93 -18.90 -2.60
CA TRP A 43 -14.54 -20.29 -2.79
C TRP A 43 -14.54 -20.63 -4.28
N LEU A 44 -13.35 -20.85 -4.84
CA LEU A 44 -13.16 -21.07 -6.28
C LEU A 44 -13.86 -22.35 -6.77
N GLY A 45 -13.87 -23.39 -5.94
CA GLY A 45 -14.49 -24.69 -6.24
C GLY A 45 -16.02 -24.64 -6.34
N SER A 46 -16.69 -23.82 -5.52
CA SER A 46 -18.15 -23.68 -5.54
C SER A 46 -18.64 -22.45 -6.31
N GLY A 47 -17.79 -21.44 -6.50
CA GLY A 47 -18.21 -20.13 -7.00
C GLY A 47 -18.97 -19.29 -5.98
N GLU A 48 -18.91 -19.66 -4.70
CA GLU A 48 -19.62 -18.92 -3.65
C GLU A 48 -18.80 -17.72 -3.17
N LEU A 49 -19.44 -16.55 -3.12
CA LEU A 49 -19.06 -15.45 -2.27
C LEU A 49 -19.79 -15.55 -0.92
N HIS A 50 -19.06 -15.29 0.16
CA HIS A 50 -19.56 -15.39 1.53
C HIS A 50 -20.92 -14.70 1.72
N ARG A 51 -21.80 -15.34 2.49
CA ARG A 51 -23.26 -15.11 2.59
C ARG A 51 -24.09 -15.79 1.50
N GLY A 52 -23.58 -16.86 0.89
CA GLY A 52 -24.37 -17.68 -0.03
C GLY A 52 -24.59 -17.06 -1.40
N ILE A 53 -23.80 -16.06 -1.79
CA ILE A 53 -23.93 -15.39 -3.08
C ILE A 53 -23.30 -16.29 -4.14
N MET A 54 -24.12 -16.87 -5.01
CA MET A 54 -23.69 -17.85 -6.00
C MET A 54 -23.30 -17.17 -7.30
N THR A 55 -22.00 -17.01 -7.52
CA THR A 55 -21.49 -16.33 -8.71
C THR A 55 -21.59 -17.24 -9.95
N ASP A 56 -21.83 -16.59 -11.08
CA ASP A 56 -21.89 -17.25 -12.38
C ASP A 56 -20.52 -17.87 -12.77
N PRO A 57 -20.49 -18.97 -13.54
CA PRO A 57 -19.24 -19.53 -14.08
C PRO A 57 -18.29 -18.49 -14.70
N LEU A 58 -18.81 -17.48 -15.40
CA LEU A 58 -17.98 -16.41 -15.98
C LEU A 58 -17.20 -15.62 -14.92
N PHE A 59 -17.77 -15.41 -13.75
CA PHE A 59 -17.08 -14.76 -12.63
C PHE A 59 -15.97 -15.67 -12.08
N ARG A 60 -16.25 -16.97 -11.94
CA ARG A 60 -15.27 -17.96 -11.49
C ARG A 60 -14.09 -18.07 -12.45
N ASP A 61 -14.39 -18.11 -13.75
CA ASP A 61 -13.39 -18.17 -14.82
C ASP A 61 -12.51 -16.93 -14.82
N SER A 62 -13.12 -15.74 -14.61
CA SER A 62 -12.38 -14.48 -14.49
C SER A 62 -11.43 -14.48 -13.28
N VAL A 63 -11.88 -15.02 -12.14
CA VAL A 63 -11.02 -15.15 -10.95
C VAL A 63 -9.92 -16.20 -11.18
N SER A 64 -10.23 -17.33 -11.80
CA SER A 64 -9.25 -18.37 -12.10
C SER A 64 -8.20 -17.88 -13.10
N GLN A 65 -8.61 -17.13 -14.12
CA GLN A 65 -7.70 -16.50 -15.07
C GLN A 65 -6.78 -15.51 -14.37
N ALA A 66 -7.31 -14.63 -13.51
CA ALA A 66 -6.50 -13.69 -12.74
C ALA A 66 -5.47 -14.41 -11.84
N LEU A 67 -5.83 -15.56 -11.24
CA LEU A 67 -4.91 -16.37 -10.45
C LEU A 67 -3.83 -17.04 -11.31
N ASN A 68 -4.17 -17.48 -12.51
CA ASN A 68 -3.22 -18.07 -13.46
C ASN A 68 -2.27 -17.02 -14.05
N GLU A 69 -2.75 -15.79 -14.26
CA GLU A 69 -1.94 -14.63 -14.64
C GLU A 69 -0.99 -14.20 -13.50
N MET A 70 -1.39 -14.39 -12.23
CA MET A 70 -0.47 -14.24 -11.08
C MET A 70 0.57 -15.37 -10.98
N ALA A 71 0.25 -16.57 -11.47
CA ALA A 71 1.11 -17.76 -11.40
C ALA A 71 2.09 -17.90 -12.58
N THR A 72 1.80 -17.27 -13.71
CA THR A 72 2.80 -17.02 -14.76
C THR A 72 3.65 -15.83 -14.34
N PRO A 73 4.99 -15.83 -14.53
CA PRO A 73 5.82 -14.65 -14.29
C PRO A 73 5.60 -13.64 -15.41
N THR A 74 4.38 -13.15 -15.53
CA THR A 74 4.03 -11.95 -16.27
C THR A 74 4.30 -10.80 -15.29
N PRO A 75 5.16 -9.82 -15.64
CA PRO A 75 5.42 -8.70 -14.73
C PRO A 75 4.08 -8.03 -14.42
N PRO A 76 3.70 -7.89 -13.13
CA PRO A 76 2.40 -7.41 -12.75
C PRO A 76 2.14 -6.02 -13.35
N PRO A 77 0.89 -5.69 -13.75
CA PRO A 77 0.55 -4.32 -14.09
C PRO A 77 0.90 -3.45 -12.90
N ASN A 78 1.79 -2.48 -13.14
CA ASN A 78 2.43 -1.61 -12.17
C ASN A 78 1.39 -0.90 -11.27
N LYS A 79 0.95 -1.56 -10.20
CA LYS A 79 0.54 -0.86 -8.99
C LYS A 79 1.85 -0.45 -8.35
N THR A 80 2.24 0.80 -8.59
CA THR A 80 3.41 1.45 -8.00
C THR A 80 3.22 1.55 -6.47
N SER A 81 3.20 0.42 -5.75
CA SER A 81 3.55 0.42 -4.34
C SER A 81 5.05 0.65 -4.32
N THR A 82 5.44 1.92 -4.25
CA THR A 82 6.86 2.26 -4.12
C THR A 82 7.40 1.50 -2.91
N PRO A 83 8.49 0.73 -3.04
CA PRO A 83 9.06 0.01 -1.91
C PRO A 83 9.35 0.99 -0.76
N LEU A 84 9.07 0.56 0.46
CA LEU A 84 9.60 1.23 1.64
C LEU A 84 11.11 1.14 1.56
N CYS A 85 11.78 2.29 1.48
CA CYS A 85 13.23 2.29 1.45
C CYS A 85 13.79 1.77 2.77
N THR A 86 14.70 0.81 2.64
CA THR A 86 15.50 0.25 3.72
C THR A 86 16.97 0.28 3.30
N GLU A 87 17.86 -0.06 4.23
CA GLU A 87 19.31 -0.17 3.99
C GLU A 87 19.68 -1.27 2.99
N ARG A 88 18.75 -2.17 2.66
CA ARG A 88 18.99 -3.28 1.73
C ARG A 88 18.93 -2.85 0.27
N GLU A 89 18.17 -1.80 -0.04
CA GLU A 89 18.02 -1.31 -1.39
C GLU A 89 19.16 -0.35 -1.75
N LEU A 90 19.96 -0.74 -2.76
CA LEU A 90 21.16 0.00 -3.17
C LEU A 90 20.91 0.97 -4.33
N THR A 91 19.71 0.98 -4.92
CA THR A 91 19.34 1.85 -6.03
C THR A 91 18.49 3.04 -5.57
N PRO A 92 18.56 4.20 -6.26
CA PRO A 92 17.67 5.33 -5.98
C PRO A 92 16.19 4.93 -6.06
N PRO A 93 15.32 5.45 -5.16
CA PRO A 93 15.60 6.47 -4.14
C PRO A 93 16.24 5.98 -2.83
N CYS A 94 16.36 4.68 -2.64
CA CYS A 94 16.75 4.11 -1.36
C CYS A 94 18.26 4.08 -1.16
N GLY A 95 19.01 3.75 -2.21
CA GLY A 95 20.47 3.78 -2.24
C GLY A 95 21.03 5.13 -2.69
N SER A 96 22.35 5.16 -2.89
CA SER A 96 23.08 6.34 -3.35
C SER A 96 22.76 6.69 -4.82
N GLY A 97 23.16 7.88 -5.26
CA GLY A 97 22.90 8.36 -6.63
C GLY A 97 21.57 9.08 -6.81
N VAL A 98 20.94 9.52 -5.72
CA VAL A 98 19.83 10.47 -5.75
C VAL A 98 20.35 11.85 -6.20
N GLU A 99 19.71 12.43 -7.21
CA GLU A 99 20.04 13.76 -7.73
C GLU A 99 19.29 14.85 -6.96
N ILE A 100 19.97 15.96 -6.66
CA ILE A 100 19.35 17.13 -6.04
C ILE A 100 18.28 17.72 -6.96
N GLY A 101 17.11 18.04 -6.40
CA GLY A 101 15.97 18.63 -7.10
C GLY A 101 15.07 17.62 -7.83
N LYS A 102 15.53 16.39 -8.05
CA LYS A 102 14.77 15.36 -8.77
C LYS A 102 13.74 14.69 -7.86
N PRO A 103 12.45 14.62 -8.26
CA PRO A 103 11.44 13.85 -7.55
C PRO A 103 11.66 12.35 -7.73
N TYR A 104 11.57 11.62 -6.63
CA TYR A 104 11.49 10.18 -6.63
C TYR A 104 10.19 9.74 -5.95
N PRO A 105 9.42 8.81 -6.55
CA PRO A 105 8.32 8.16 -5.85
C PRO A 105 8.83 7.59 -4.53
N TYR A 106 8.05 7.73 -3.45
CA TYR A 106 8.47 7.29 -2.13
C TYR A 106 7.26 6.89 -1.25
N THR A 107 7.46 5.86 -0.44
CA THR A 107 6.49 5.44 0.60
C THR A 107 7.04 5.82 1.97
N LEU A 108 6.38 6.74 2.66
CA LEU A 108 6.78 7.20 4.00
C LEU A 108 6.03 6.42 5.08
N LEU A 109 6.76 5.94 6.10
CA LEU A 109 6.17 5.37 7.32
C LEU A 109 5.61 6.48 8.20
N THR A 110 4.32 6.40 8.51
CA THR A 110 3.55 7.41 9.25
C THR A 110 2.89 6.85 10.51
N HIS A 111 2.86 5.53 10.69
CA HIS A 111 2.17 4.83 11.80
C HIS A 111 2.35 5.46 13.19
N CYS A 112 3.59 5.70 13.64
CA CYS A 112 3.90 6.31 14.94
C CYS A 112 4.21 7.82 14.84
N GLY A 113 3.64 8.49 13.82
CA GLY A 113 4.05 9.81 13.37
C GLY A 113 5.26 9.77 12.43
N ILE A 114 5.60 10.93 11.86
CA ILE A 114 6.68 11.10 10.90
C ILE A 114 7.93 11.52 11.66
N ARG A 115 8.81 10.56 11.91
CA ARG A 115 10.01 10.73 12.75
C ARG A 115 11.31 10.63 11.96
N GLY A 116 11.33 9.83 10.90
CA GLY A 116 12.51 9.64 10.06
C GLY A 116 12.23 8.84 8.80
N ALA A 117 13.21 8.80 7.90
CA ALA A 117 13.09 8.17 6.59
C ALA A 117 14.47 7.70 6.09
N TYR A 118 14.54 6.52 5.49
CA TYR A 118 15.77 6.06 4.83
C TYR A 118 15.73 6.46 3.36
N PHE A 119 16.64 7.33 2.94
CA PHE A 119 16.63 7.92 1.60
C PHE A 119 18.03 8.31 1.16
N ALA A 120 18.33 8.19 -0.13
CA ALA A 120 19.65 8.51 -0.69
C ALA A 120 20.80 7.74 -0.01
N GLY A 121 20.56 6.48 0.39
CA GLY A 121 21.54 5.60 1.02
C GLY A 121 21.84 5.93 2.48
N ARG A 122 21.03 6.78 3.13
CA ARG A 122 21.29 7.18 4.51
C ARG A 122 20.02 7.47 5.32
N LYS A 123 20.24 7.62 6.62
CA LYS A 123 19.24 7.88 7.64
C LYS A 123 18.94 9.36 7.78
N TRP A 124 17.66 9.70 7.83
CA TRP A 124 17.17 11.06 7.99
C TRP A 124 16.15 11.17 9.13
N VAL A 125 16.15 12.29 9.83
CA VAL A 125 15.23 12.62 10.92
C VAL A 125 14.31 13.75 10.48
N ALA A 126 13.02 13.62 10.78
CA ALA A 126 12.04 14.65 10.47
C ALA A 126 12.32 15.94 11.27
N SER A 127 12.25 17.09 10.61
CA SER A 127 12.50 18.41 11.21
C SER A 127 11.42 19.40 10.75
N PRO A 128 10.46 19.77 11.62
CA PRO A 128 10.18 19.18 12.92
C PRO A 128 9.65 17.73 12.79
N VAL A 129 9.71 16.98 13.89
CA VAL A 129 8.99 15.71 14.00
C VAL A 129 7.48 16.00 13.97
N LEU A 130 6.75 15.33 13.08
CA LEU A 130 5.30 15.51 12.96
C LEU A 130 4.57 14.35 13.65
N THR A 131 3.97 14.64 14.80
CA THR A 131 3.20 13.68 15.61
C THR A 131 1.92 14.35 16.09
N ALA A 132 0.77 13.70 15.93
CA ALA A 132 -0.46 14.19 16.57
C ALA A 132 -0.63 13.60 17.98
N GLU A 133 -0.40 12.30 18.14
CA GLU A 133 -0.40 11.58 19.41
C GLU A 133 0.52 10.36 19.31
N LYS A 134 0.94 9.76 20.43
CA LYS A 134 2.02 8.75 20.48
C LYS A 134 1.89 7.55 19.51
N VAL A 135 0.69 7.24 19.03
CA VAL A 135 0.37 6.00 18.29
C VAL A 135 -0.30 6.25 16.93
N HIS A 136 -0.52 7.49 16.50
CA HIS A 136 -1.18 7.79 15.22
C HIS A 136 -0.45 8.86 14.39
N PRO A 137 -0.57 8.80 13.05
CA PRO A 137 -0.08 9.86 12.19
C PRO A 137 -0.80 11.20 12.45
N PRO A 138 -0.20 12.33 12.05
CA PRO A 138 -0.90 13.61 12.07
C PRO A 138 -2.17 13.60 11.21
N PRO A 139 -3.19 14.42 11.50
CA PRO A 139 -4.38 14.55 10.67
C PRO A 139 -4.03 14.78 9.19
N GLY A 140 -4.75 14.10 8.30
CA GLY A 140 -4.56 14.18 6.85
C GLY A 140 -3.51 13.22 6.27
N TRP A 141 -2.73 12.53 7.10
CA TRP A 141 -1.78 11.51 6.65
C TRP A 141 -2.40 10.10 6.75
N SER A 142 -2.13 9.27 5.74
CA SER A 142 -2.52 7.85 5.73
C SER A 142 -1.82 7.05 6.83
N ASN A 143 -2.37 5.88 7.20
CA ASN A 143 -1.84 4.95 8.21
C ASN A 143 -1.79 3.53 7.63
N PRO A 144 -0.69 2.75 7.76
CA PRO A 144 0.60 3.08 8.37
C PRO A 144 1.60 3.76 7.45
N PHE A 145 1.23 3.97 6.18
CA PHE A 145 2.10 4.52 5.17
C PHE A 145 1.41 5.60 4.35
N GLN A 146 2.19 6.58 3.90
CA GLN A 146 1.77 7.62 2.97
C GLN A 146 2.57 7.52 1.66
N GLN A 147 1.87 7.55 0.53
CA GLN A 147 2.47 7.67 -0.79
C GLN A 147 2.72 9.13 -1.14
N GLY A 148 3.83 9.40 -1.82
CA GLY A 148 4.21 10.74 -2.27
C GLY A 148 5.53 10.73 -3.02
N GLU A 149 6.18 11.89 -3.08
CA GLU A 149 7.50 12.07 -3.68
C GLU A 149 8.50 12.54 -2.63
N MET A 150 9.69 11.97 -2.62
CA MET A 150 10.84 12.45 -1.85
C MET A 150 11.81 13.15 -2.80
N ARG A 151 12.34 14.29 -2.35
CA ARG A 151 13.36 15.08 -3.06
C ARG A 151 14.51 15.39 -2.13
N LEU A 152 15.73 15.28 -2.64
CA LEU A 152 16.88 15.91 -2.02
C LEU A 152 16.89 17.37 -2.46
N LEU A 153 16.62 18.32 -1.56
CA LEU A 153 16.66 19.75 -1.87
C LEU A 153 18.06 20.33 -1.74
N ALA A 154 18.85 19.77 -0.83
CA ALA A 154 20.27 20.06 -0.62
C ALA A 154 20.96 18.83 -0.03
N GLU A 155 22.29 18.85 0.08
CA GLU A 155 23.07 17.77 0.70
C GLU A 155 22.68 17.46 2.15
N ASP A 156 21.91 18.31 2.81
CA ASP A 156 21.48 18.16 4.20
C ASP A 156 19.98 18.42 4.39
N LEU A 157 19.20 18.46 3.30
CA LEU A 157 17.76 18.72 3.35
C LEU A 157 17.03 17.84 2.34
N ALA A 158 16.15 16.99 2.85
CA ALA A 158 15.22 16.23 2.02
C ALA A 158 13.77 16.63 2.36
N ARG A 159 12.88 16.60 1.37
CA ARG A 159 11.47 16.93 1.55
C ARG A 159 10.61 15.86 0.89
N PHE A 160 9.61 15.41 1.64
CA PHE A 160 8.53 14.57 1.18
C PHE A 160 7.29 15.43 0.89
N VAL A 161 6.58 15.15 -0.20
CA VAL A 161 5.33 15.82 -0.59
C VAL A 161 4.29 14.79 -1.01
N THR A 162 3.07 14.89 -0.48
CA THR A 162 1.94 14.04 -0.90
C THR A 162 1.24 14.62 -2.13
N GLY A 163 0.43 13.80 -2.82
CA GLY A 163 -0.48 14.30 -3.86
C GLY A 163 -1.52 15.31 -3.37
N THR A 164 -1.79 15.36 -2.06
CA THR A 164 -2.67 16.34 -1.41
C THR A 164 -1.96 17.61 -0.95
N GLY A 165 -0.64 17.70 -1.14
CA GLY A 165 0.17 18.88 -0.77
C GLY A 165 0.68 18.91 0.66
N LEU A 166 0.51 17.84 1.45
CA LEU A 166 1.14 17.72 2.76
C LEU A 166 2.64 17.50 2.62
N THR A 167 3.43 18.09 3.52
CA THR A 167 4.89 18.06 3.44
C THR A 167 5.53 17.63 4.74
N ALA A 168 6.64 16.89 4.63
CA ALA A 168 7.54 16.62 5.75
C ALA A 168 8.99 16.90 5.31
N GLU A 169 9.74 17.61 6.13
CA GLU A 169 11.17 17.88 5.89
C GLU A 169 12.03 17.01 6.78
N PHE A 170 13.22 16.70 6.27
CA PHE A 170 14.16 15.82 6.95
C PHE A 170 15.58 16.37 6.87
N ARG A 171 16.31 16.17 7.96
CA ARG A 171 17.75 16.43 8.11
C ARG A 171 18.51 15.12 8.28
N PRO A 172 19.79 15.03 7.91
CA PRO A 172 20.59 13.84 8.17
C PRO A 172 20.55 13.49 9.65
N LEU A 173 20.44 12.21 9.97
CA LEU A 173 20.69 11.76 11.33
C LEU A 173 22.17 12.08 11.67
N PRO A 174 22.45 12.82 12.76
CA PRO A 174 23.82 13.02 13.21
C PRO A 174 24.54 11.69 13.46
N GLU A 175 25.84 11.65 13.19
CA GLU A 175 26.63 10.46 13.42
C GLU A 175 26.63 10.10 14.92
N GLY A 176 26.33 8.83 15.23
CA GLY A 176 26.26 8.34 16.60
C GLY A 176 24.89 8.48 17.29
N ASP A 177 23.93 9.20 16.69
CA ASP A 177 22.58 9.31 17.25
C ASP A 177 21.74 8.05 17.03
N LYS A 178 20.86 7.77 18.00
CA LYS A 178 19.91 6.67 17.88
C LYS A 178 18.81 7.04 16.90
N TYR A 179 18.71 6.26 15.83
CA TYR A 179 17.68 6.45 14.82
C TYR A 179 16.29 6.13 15.38
N PRO A 180 15.24 6.92 15.06
CA PRO A 180 13.92 6.81 15.71
C PRO A 180 13.07 5.63 15.19
N TRP A 181 13.67 4.53 14.76
CA TRP A 181 12.98 3.28 14.41
C TRP A 181 12.82 2.43 15.67
N GLY A 182 11.98 2.89 16.60
CA GLY A 182 11.54 2.12 17.76
C GLY A 182 10.05 1.79 17.67
N PRO A 183 9.55 0.83 18.47
CA PRO A 183 8.11 0.73 18.72
C PRO A 183 7.58 2.10 19.18
N CYS A 184 6.31 2.41 18.87
CA CYS A 184 5.71 3.68 19.27
C CYS A 184 5.99 3.93 20.78
N ALA A 185 6.65 5.04 21.10
CA ALA A 185 7.15 5.36 22.45
C ALA A 185 6.19 6.25 23.25
#